data_AF-A0A1U8JC66-F1
#
_entry.id   AF-A0A1U8JC66-F1
#
_cell.length_a   1.000
_cell.length_b   1.000
_cell.length_c   1.000
_cell.angle_alpha   90.00
_cell.angle_beta   90.00
_cell.angle_gamma   90.00
#
_symmetry.space_group_name_H-M   'P 1'
#
loop_
_entity.id
_entity.type
_entity.pdbx_description
1 polymer ?
#
loop_
_entity_poly.entity_id
_entity_poly.type
_entity_poly.pdbx_seq_one_letter_code
_entity_poly.pdbx_strand_id
1 'polypeptide(L)' 'MAVIFFSVLMRVVTIFALVFAIVSPNVEAQSAAPAPSPTSDGTSIDQGIAYVLILVALVLTYLIHPLDASSCTFF' A
#
# COMPACT_ATOMS: atom_id res chain seq x y z
N MET A 1 -30.28 55.11 -25.37
CA MET A 1 -28.83 54.81 -25.30
C MET A 1 -28.51 53.78 -24.21
N ALA A 2 -28.83 54.04 -22.94
CA ALA A 2 -28.46 53.17 -21.80
C ALA A 2 -29.05 51.75 -21.83
N VAL A 3 -30.32 51.56 -22.19
CA VAL A 3 -30.97 50.24 -22.26
C VAL A 3 -30.39 49.32 -23.35
N ILE A 4 -30.02 49.89 -24.50
CA ILE A 4 -29.38 49.14 -25.59
C ILE A 4 -27.96 48.73 -25.18
N PHE A 5 -27.21 49.65 -24.56
CA PHE A 5 -25.89 49.37 -24.02
C PHE A 5 -25.92 48.24 -22.96
N PHE A 6 -26.88 48.28 -22.05
CA PHE A 6 -27.07 47.24 -21.04
C PHE A 6 -27.41 45.87 -21.66
N SER A 7 -28.28 45.84 -22.68
CA SER A 7 -28.62 44.61 -23.39
C SER A 7 -27.42 44.00 -24.12
N VAL A 8 -26.58 44.83 -24.74
CA VAL A 8 -25.35 44.39 -25.41
C VAL A 8 -24.35 43.84 -24.40
N LEU A 9 -24.16 44.52 -23.26
CA LEU A 9 -23.26 44.07 -22.20
C LEU A 9 -23.66 42.69 -21.65
N MET A 10 -24.95 42.49 -21.36
CA MET A 10 -25.44 41.21 -20.85
C MET A 10 -25.20 40.07 -21.84
N ARG A 11 -25.40 40.31 -23.14
CA ARG A 11 -25.12 39.32 -24.18
C ARG A 11 -23.65 38.93 -24.24
N VAL A 12 -22.74 39.91 -24.15
CA VAL A 12 -21.29 39.66 -24.12
C VAL A 12 -20.91 38.82 -22.90
N VAL A 13 -21.43 39.16 -21.72
CA VAL A 13 -21.18 38.41 -20.48
C VAL A 13 -21.69 36.97 -20.60
N THR A 14 -22.89 36.76 -21.15
CA THR A 14 -23.44 35.41 -21.35
C THR A 14 -22.58 34.58 -22.30
N ILE A 15 -22.13 35.15 -23.41
CA ILE A 15 -21.25 34.44 -24.37
C ILE A 15 -19.93 34.08 -23.70
N PHE A 16 -19.34 35.02 -22.95
CA PHE A 16 -18.07 34.78 -22.27
C PHE A 16 -18.18 33.70 -21.19
N ALA A 17 -19.25 33.72 -20.37
CA ALA A 17 -19.53 32.70 -19.38
C ALA A 17 -19.74 31.32 -20.01
N LEU A 18 -20.40 31.25 -21.16
CA LEU A 18 -20.60 30.01 -21.90
C LEU A 18 -19.27 29.44 -22.42
N VAL A 19 -18.42 30.27 -23.03
CA VAL A 19 -17.09 29.84 -23.49
C VAL A 19 -16.26 29.35 -22.31
N PHE A 20 -16.27 30.06 -21.18
CA PHE A 20 -15.55 29.66 -19.98
C PHE A 20 -16.05 28.32 -19.42
N ALA A 21 -17.36 28.10 -19.41
CA ALA A 21 -17.95 26.83 -18.95
C ALA A 21 -17.58 25.64 -19.85
N ILE A 22 -17.44 25.85 -21.16
CA ILE A 22 -17.03 24.79 -22.12
C ILE A 22 -15.53 24.48 -21.98
N VAL A 23 -14.70 25.51 -21.83
CA VAL A 23 -13.23 25.35 -21.78
C VAL A 23 -12.75 24.89 -20.41
N SER A 24 -13.50 25.18 -19.34
CA SER A 24 -13.11 24.79 -17.98
C SER A 24 -13.27 23.29 -17.79
N PRO A 25 -12.19 22.56 -17.45
CA PRO A 25 -12.31 21.16 -17.08
C PRO A 25 -13.10 21.05 -15.77
N ASN A 26 -14.25 20.38 -15.82
CA ASN A 26 -14.99 20.02 -14.63
C ASN A 26 -14.27 18.88 -13.91
N VAL A 27 -13.53 19.19 -12.86
CA VAL A 27 -12.90 18.20 -11.99
C VAL A 27 -13.81 18.00 -10.79
N GLU A 28 -14.58 16.91 -10.81
CA GLU A 28 -15.21 16.44 -9.58
C GLU A 28 -14.13 15.95 -8.62
N ALA A 29 -14.18 16.38 -7.36
CA ALA A 29 -13.31 15.88 -6.33
C ALA A 29 -13.66 14.40 -6.08
N GLN A 30 -12.98 13.50 -6.78
CA GLN A 30 -13.11 12.07 -6.56
C GLN A 30 -12.58 11.76 -5.16
N SER A 31 -13.44 11.23 -4.29
CA SER A 31 -13.01 10.70 -3.00
C SER A 31 -11.96 9.62 -3.26
N ALA A 32 -10.73 9.86 -2.84
CA ALA A 32 -9.66 8.88 -2.97
C ALA A 32 -10.08 7.64 -2.16
N ALA A 33 -10.16 6.48 -2.85
CA ALA A 33 -10.39 5.23 -2.16
C ALA A 33 -9.28 5.03 -1.11
N PRO A 34 -9.60 4.47 0.07
CA PRO A 34 -8.58 4.15 1.07
C PRO A 34 -7.46 3.33 0.43
N ALA A 35 -6.21 3.75 0.65
CA ALA A 35 -5.06 3.00 0.16
C ALA A 35 -5.10 1.57 0.72
N PRO A 36 -4.77 0.54 -0.08
CA PRO A 36 -4.72 -0.83 0.40
C PRO A 36 -3.79 -0.93 1.61
N SER A 37 -4.19 -1.72 2.61
CA SER A 37 -3.39 -1.94 3.80
C SER A 37 -2.00 -2.46 3.41
N PRO A 38 -0.91 -1.99 4.04
CA PRO A 38 0.41 -2.55 3.80
C PRO A 38 0.40 -4.05 4.08
N THR A 39 0.84 -4.84 3.11
CA THR A 39 1.15 -6.26 3.32
C THR A 39 2.46 -6.33 4.11
N SER A 40 2.42 -6.89 5.32
CA SER A 40 3.61 -7.13 6.13
C SER A 40 4.13 -8.54 5.84
N ASP A 41 5.31 -8.65 5.21
CA ASP A 41 5.95 -9.92 4.87
C ASP A 41 6.61 -10.63 6.08
N GLY A 42 6.37 -10.15 7.30
CA GLY A 42 7.00 -10.64 8.53
C GLY A 42 6.77 -12.13 8.82
N THR A 43 5.64 -12.70 8.37
CA THR A 43 5.34 -14.13 8.49
C THR A 43 6.38 -15.02 7.79
N SER A 44 6.94 -14.59 6.67
CA SER A 44 7.95 -15.38 5.95
C SER A 44 9.28 -15.44 6.71
N ILE A 45 9.65 -14.36 7.38
CA ILE A 45 10.85 -14.30 8.25
C ILE A 45 10.64 -15.17 9.49
N ASP A 46 9.48 -15.07 10.14
CA ASP A 46 9.14 -15.87 11.30
C ASP A 46 9.16 -17.38 10.98
N GLN A 47 8.60 -17.77 9.82
CA GLN A 47 8.61 -19.15 9.35
C GLN A 47 10.02 -19.65 9.01
N GLY A 48 10.86 -18.79 8.42
CA GLY A 48 12.26 -19.11 8.15
C GLY A 48 13.03 -19.39 9.44
N ILE A 49 12.90 -18.51 10.45
CA ILE A 49 13.51 -18.70 11.77
C ILE A 49 12.99 -19.98 12.42
N ALA A 50 11.68 -20.25 12.35
CA ALA A 50 11.10 -21.48 12.88
C ALA A 50 11.72 -22.73 12.24
N TYR A 51 11.86 -22.77 10.92
CA TYR A 51 12.50 -23.89 10.23
C TYR A 51 13.97 -24.07 10.62
N VAL A 52 14.73 -22.97 10.75
CA VAL A 52 16.13 -23.01 11.19
C VAL A 52 16.22 -23.56 12.60
N LEU A 53 15.38 -23.10 13.52
CA LEU A 53 15.37 -23.59 14.91
C LEU A 53 15.00 -25.08 14.98
N ILE A 54 14.05 -25.55 14.16
CA ILE A 54 13.72 -26.98 14.05
C ILE A 54 14.92 -27.78 13.55
N LEU A 55 15.64 -27.31 12.52
CA LEU A 55 16.84 -28.01 12.05
C LEU A 55 17.96 -28.01 13.07
N VAL A 56 18.19 -26.90 13.78
CA VAL A 56 19.16 -26.84 14.87
C VAL A 56 18.80 -27.85 15.95
N ALA A 57 17.53 -27.93 16.36
CA ALA A 57 17.06 -28.91 17.34
C ALA A 57 17.26 -30.35 16.85
N LEU A 58 16.99 -30.62 15.57
CA LEU A 58 17.21 -31.94 14.97
C LEU A 58 18.69 -32.33 14.97
N VAL A 59 19.59 -31.39 14.65
CA VAL A 59 21.04 -31.61 14.70
C VAL A 59 21.50 -31.83 16.14
N LEU A 60 21.08 -30.99 17.09
CA LEU A 60 21.45 -31.11 18.50
C LEU A 60 21.01 -32.46 19.07
N THR A 61 19.77 -32.88 18.82
CA THR A 61 19.27 -34.18 19.29
C THR A 61 20.02 -35.36 18.66
N TYR A 62 20.36 -35.29 17.37
CA TYR A 62 21.17 -36.31 16.71
C TYR A 62 22.61 -36.38 17.23
N LEU A 63 23.20 -35.24 17.61
CA LEU A 63 24.56 -35.18 18.15
C LEU A 63 24.63 -35.62 19.61
N ILE A 64 23.64 -35.27 20.43
CA ILE A 64 23.63 -35.66 21.86
C ILE A 64 23.52 -37.18 22.01
N HIS A 65 22.78 -37.86 21.12
CA HIS A 65 22.57 -39.32 21.18
C HIS A 65 23.88 -40.17 21.18
N PRO A 66 24.83 -40.00 20.24
CA PRO A 66 26.13 -40.66 20.29
C PRO A 66 27.08 -40.07 21.34
N LEU A 67 26.98 -38.78 21.68
CA LEU A 67 27.80 -38.17 22.72
C LEU A 67 27.50 -38.81 24.09
N ASP A 68 26.22 -39.01 24.42
CA ASP A 68 25.80 -39.70 25.64
C ASP A 68 26.24 -41.18 25.62
N ALA A 69 26.07 -41.88 24.49
CA ALA A 69 26.49 -43.28 24.36
C ALA A 69 28.02 -43.46 24.45
N SER A 70 28.78 -42.54 23.85
CA SER A 70 30.24 -42.54 23.92
C SER A 70 30.75 -42.27 25.34
N SER A 71 30.04 -41.41 26.09
CA SER A 71 30.35 -41.13 27.50
C SER A 71 30.20 -42.39 28.36
N CYS A 72 29.15 -43.19 28.19
CA CYS A 72 28.99 -44.47 28.89
C CYS A 72 30.02 -45.54 28.51
N THR A 73 30.59 -45.46 27.30
CA THR A 73 31.59 -46.42 26.81
C THR A 73 33.00 -46.09 27.31
N PHE A 74 33.23 -44.85 27.78
CA PHE A 74 34.53 -44.34 28.24
C PHE A 74 34.75 -44.45 29.76
N PHE A 75 33.77 -44.97 30.51
CA PHE A 75 33.86 -45.33 31.94
C PHE A 75 33.78 -46.85 32.11
#